data_AF-A0A850QIH3-F1
#
_entry.id   AF-A0A850QIH3-F1
#
_cell.length_a   1.000
_cell.length_b   1.000
_cell.length_c   1.000
_cell.angle_alpha   90.00
_cell.angle_beta   90.00
_cell.angle_gamma   90.00
#
_symmetry.space_group_name_H-M   'P 1'
#
loop_
_entity.id
_entity.type
_entity.pdbx_description
1 polymer ?
#
loop_
_entity_poly.entity_id
_entity_poly.type
_entity_poly.pdbx_seq_one_letter_code
_entity_poly.pdbx_strand_id
1 'polypeptide(L)'
;MATSTPWGVAQNVTNIARGIRSVTTAGHGGVLVSPTKNNLIPEYMRHHAGEYEEDCEWCIPAIVFESEWRLWADKTNWTSGDFQMECAWNTFKNWFPESYEKFTGKQLQIGESYNYNERILKLQVREQFVTCAAWGDWQAGVPEGMVGLLARRAADGQEIFSLVPKAEYSDRKNVVVGKAGVFVIDPAKHQIIPIPEYAK
;
A
#
# COMPACT_ATOMS: atom_id res chain seq x y z
N MET A 1 7.12 34.80 -11.55
CA MET A 1 6.64 34.64 -10.16
C MET A 1 6.76 33.17 -9.79
N ALA A 2 7.15 32.86 -8.55
CA ALA A 2 7.22 31.48 -8.10
C ALA A 2 5.80 30.88 -8.03
N THR A 3 5.64 29.61 -8.41
CA THR A 3 4.34 28.95 -8.38
C THR A 3 4.06 28.51 -6.95
N SER A 4 3.07 29.11 -6.29
CA SER A 4 2.56 28.62 -5.00
C SER A 4 1.75 27.36 -5.23
N THR A 5 2.01 26.33 -4.44
CA THR A 5 1.30 25.04 -4.44
C THR A 5 0.90 24.69 -3.01
N PRO A 6 0.04 23.68 -2.78
CA PRO A 6 -0.32 23.22 -1.44
C PRO A 6 0.89 22.72 -0.63
N TRP A 7 1.94 22.27 -1.33
CA TRP A 7 3.17 21.75 -0.74
C TRP A 7 4.25 22.82 -0.56
N GLY A 8 3.91 24.09 -0.82
CA GLY A 8 4.82 25.23 -0.70
C GLY A 8 5.22 25.81 -2.05
N VAL A 9 6.37 26.49 -2.08
CA VAL A 9 6.85 27.14 -3.30
C VAL A 9 7.47 26.09 -4.22
N ALA A 10 6.96 25.99 -5.45
CA ALA A 10 7.51 25.09 -6.45
C ALA A 10 8.97 25.46 -6.78
N GLN A 11 9.86 24.49 -6.63
CA GLN A 11 11.25 24.55 -7.08
C GLN A 11 11.37 24.09 -8.52
N ASN A 12 10.55 23.13 -8.93
CA ASN A 12 10.44 22.67 -10.31
C ASN A 12 8.98 22.52 -10.72
N VAL A 13 8.71 22.77 -12.00
CA VAL A 13 7.40 22.61 -12.62
C VAL A 13 7.59 21.95 -13.98
N THR A 14 7.04 20.75 -14.15
CA THR A 14 7.07 20.01 -15.41
C THR A 14 5.68 19.98 -16.03
N ASN A 15 5.56 20.48 -17.25
CA ASN A 15 4.31 20.39 -18.01
C ASN A 15 4.18 19.00 -18.64
N ILE A 16 3.24 18.20 -18.14
CA ILE A 16 2.96 16.86 -18.68
C ILE A 16 2.07 16.98 -19.91
N ALA A 17 0.97 17.71 -19.76
CA ALA A 17 0.00 17.96 -20.83
C ALA A 17 -0.69 19.30 -20.62
N ARG A 18 -1.53 19.70 -21.58
CA ARG A 18 -2.34 20.91 -21.41
C ARG A 18 -3.23 20.77 -20.17
N GLY A 19 -3.00 21.62 -19.17
CA GLY A 19 -3.74 21.58 -17.91
C GLY A 19 -3.32 20.49 -16.93
N ILE A 20 -2.16 19.84 -17.13
CA ILE A 20 -1.58 18.88 -16.17
C ILE A 20 -0.11 19.23 -15.97
N ARG A 21 0.28 19.49 -14.72
CA ARG A 21 1.65 19.83 -14.35
C ARG A 21 2.09 19.03 -13.14
N SER A 22 3.29 18.46 -13.19
CA SER A 22 3.96 17.97 -11.99
C SER A 22 4.75 19.12 -11.36
N VAL A 23 4.75 19.18 -10.03
CA VAL A 23 5.47 20.18 -9.24
C VAL A 23 6.29 19.47 -8.17
N THR A 24 7.50 19.96 -7.94
CA THR A 24 8.36 19.53 -6.83
C THR A 24 8.71 20.75 -5.99
N THR A 25 8.65 20.59 -4.68
CA THR A 25 8.95 21.57 -3.64
C THR A 25 10.07 21.04 -2.73
N ALA A 26 10.49 21.81 -1.73
CA ALA A 26 11.65 21.47 -0.90
C ALA A 26 11.53 20.16 -0.11
N GLY A 27 10.31 19.67 0.16
CA GLY A 27 10.10 18.44 0.91
C GLY A 27 9.03 17.51 0.34
N HIS A 28 8.40 17.88 -0.77
CA HIS A 28 7.27 17.15 -1.33
C HIS A 28 6.96 17.60 -2.76
N GLY A 29 5.90 17.08 -3.37
CA GLY A 29 5.40 17.48 -4.67
C GLY A 29 4.02 16.94 -4.97
N GLY A 30 3.67 16.96 -6.25
CA GLY A 30 2.44 16.35 -6.74
C GLY A 30 2.05 16.84 -8.12
N VAL A 31 0.81 16.56 -8.51
CA VAL A 31 0.26 16.84 -9.82
C VAL A 31 -0.89 17.83 -9.68
N LEU A 32 -0.76 18.95 -10.40
CA LEU A 32 -1.78 19.98 -10.50
C LEU A 32 -2.55 19.81 -11.81
N VAL A 33 -3.86 19.61 -11.68
CA VAL A 33 -4.81 19.42 -12.78
C VAL A 33 -5.72 20.63 -12.86
N SER A 34 -5.85 21.22 -14.05
CA SER A 34 -6.73 22.38 -14.25
C SER A 34 -8.20 22.02 -13.98
N PRO A 35 -9.05 22.96 -13.54
CA PRO A 35 -10.46 22.67 -13.25
C PRO A 35 -11.20 21.96 -14.40
N THR A 36 -10.95 22.37 -15.65
CA THR A 36 -11.55 21.76 -16.83
C THR A 36 -11.16 20.29 -16.99
N LYS A 37 -9.88 19.95 -16.76
CA LYS A 37 -9.41 18.57 -16.82
C LYS A 37 -9.86 17.78 -15.61
N ASN A 38 -9.82 18.37 -14.43
CA ASN A 38 -10.22 17.72 -13.19
C ASN A 38 -11.69 17.26 -13.25
N ASN A 39 -12.55 18.02 -13.93
CA ASN A 39 -13.94 17.65 -14.19
C ASN A 39 -14.13 16.41 -15.08
N LEU A 40 -13.11 15.97 -15.80
CA LEU A 40 -13.13 14.72 -16.58
C LEU A 40 -12.76 13.49 -15.74
N ILE A 41 -12.09 13.69 -14.60
CA ILE A 41 -11.78 12.60 -13.66
C ILE A 41 -13.11 12.16 -13.01
N PRO A 42 -13.43 10.85 -12.98
CA PRO A 42 -14.63 10.36 -12.31
C PRO A 42 -14.74 10.85 -10.86
N GLU A 43 -15.93 11.29 -10.46
CA GLU A 43 -16.16 12.00 -9.20
C GLU A 43 -15.62 11.24 -7.98
N TYR A 44 -15.76 9.91 -7.96
CA TYR A 44 -15.30 9.06 -6.85
C TYR A 44 -13.77 8.93 -6.73
N MET A 45 -13.01 9.47 -7.68
CA MET A 45 -11.53 9.53 -7.65
C MET A 45 -11.01 10.97 -7.65
N ARG A 46 -11.90 11.96 -7.80
CA ARG A 46 -11.51 13.34 -8.08
C ARG A 46 -11.11 14.05 -6.80
N HIS A 47 -9.88 14.58 -6.75
CA HIS A 47 -9.53 15.55 -5.72
C HIS A 47 -10.18 16.90 -6.03
N HIS A 48 -10.95 17.45 -5.10
CA HIS A 48 -11.78 18.64 -5.32
C HIS A 48 -10.97 19.86 -5.82
N ALA A 49 -9.77 20.08 -5.29
CA ALA A 49 -8.89 21.19 -5.66
C ALA A 49 -8.09 20.93 -6.95
N GLY A 50 -8.10 19.70 -7.50
CA GLY A 50 -7.26 19.32 -8.63
C GLY A 50 -5.77 19.22 -8.26
N GLU A 51 -5.48 18.89 -7.02
CA GLU A 51 -4.15 18.82 -6.42
C GLU A 51 -3.98 17.37 -5.95
N TYR A 52 -3.11 16.62 -6.61
CA TYR A 52 -2.92 15.19 -6.37
C TYR A 52 -1.51 14.97 -5.80
N GLU A 53 -1.44 14.52 -4.55
CA GLU A 53 -0.22 14.17 -3.81
C GLU A 53 0.69 13.16 -4.57
N GLU A 54 2.02 13.25 -4.42
CA GLU A 54 3.01 12.55 -5.26
C GLU A 54 3.27 11.08 -4.91
N ASP A 55 3.02 10.65 -3.68
CA ASP A 55 3.26 9.29 -3.22
C ASP A 55 2.08 8.36 -3.51
N CYS A 56 0.86 8.90 -3.48
CA CYS A 56 -0.37 8.13 -3.68
C CYS A 56 -1.25 8.66 -4.81
N GLU A 57 -1.67 9.92 -4.78
CA GLU A 57 -2.78 10.41 -5.62
C GLU A 57 -2.40 10.68 -7.09
N TRP A 58 -1.12 10.91 -7.39
CA TRP A 58 -0.62 11.21 -8.75
C TRP A 58 -1.05 10.18 -9.79
N CYS A 59 -1.28 8.93 -9.37
CA CYS A 59 -1.70 7.85 -10.26
C CYS A 59 -3.08 8.11 -10.88
N ILE A 60 -3.95 8.86 -10.21
CA ILE A 60 -5.32 9.12 -10.66
C ILE A 60 -5.32 9.92 -11.97
N PRO A 61 -4.73 11.12 -12.05
CA PRO A 61 -4.64 11.83 -13.33
C PRO A 61 -3.77 11.08 -14.35
N ALA A 62 -2.77 10.32 -13.91
CA ALA A 62 -1.94 9.52 -14.81
C ALA A 62 -2.75 8.44 -15.55
N ILE A 63 -3.63 7.73 -14.84
CA ILE A 63 -4.51 6.70 -15.42
C ILE A 63 -5.63 7.31 -16.27
N VAL A 64 -6.30 8.36 -15.78
CA VAL A 64 -7.41 8.99 -16.51
C VAL A 64 -6.93 9.64 -17.81
N PHE A 65 -5.71 10.18 -17.82
CA PHE A 65 -5.11 10.83 -18.99
C PHE A 65 -3.93 10.03 -19.56
N GLU A 66 -4.03 8.69 -19.53
CA GLU A 66 -2.95 7.75 -19.87
C GLU A 66 -2.28 8.07 -21.22
N SER A 67 -3.04 8.35 -22.27
CA SER A 67 -2.47 8.66 -23.59
C SER A 67 -1.58 9.90 -23.57
N GLU A 68 -1.97 10.94 -22.85
CA GLU A 68 -1.19 12.18 -22.74
C GLU A 68 0.05 11.98 -21.86
N TRP A 69 -0.09 11.18 -20.80
CA TRP A 69 1.02 10.87 -19.89
C TRP A 69 2.09 10.02 -20.58
N ARG A 70 1.69 9.00 -21.34
CA ARG A 70 2.59 8.18 -22.15
C ARG A 70 3.33 9.02 -23.18
N LEU A 71 2.60 9.85 -23.92
CA LEU A 71 3.19 10.76 -24.91
C LEU A 71 4.21 11.72 -24.28
N TRP A 72 3.99 12.18 -23.05
CA TRP A 72 4.97 12.99 -22.33
C TRP A 72 6.21 12.17 -21.96
N ALA A 73 6.01 11.02 -21.31
CA ALA A 73 7.09 10.14 -20.86
C ALA A 73 8.03 9.77 -22.02
N ASP A 74 7.46 9.27 -23.11
CA ASP A 74 8.21 8.84 -24.30
C ASP A 74 8.99 9.98 -24.96
N LYS A 75 8.54 11.23 -24.85
CA LYS A 75 9.25 12.41 -25.39
C LYS A 75 10.41 12.86 -24.53
N THR A 76 10.39 12.57 -23.23
CA THR A 76 11.39 13.10 -22.29
C THR A 76 12.66 12.24 -22.23
N ASN A 77 12.62 11.01 -22.76
CA ASN A 77 13.67 9.99 -22.64
C ASN A 77 14.12 9.69 -21.19
N TRP A 78 13.42 10.20 -20.18
CA TRP A 78 13.71 9.92 -18.77
C TRP A 78 13.18 8.56 -18.33
N THR A 79 12.09 8.10 -18.96
CA THR A 79 11.40 6.85 -18.68
C THR A 79 10.51 6.48 -19.89
N SER A 80 9.96 5.28 -19.94
CA SER A 80 8.96 4.90 -20.95
C SER A 80 7.54 5.14 -20.43
N GLY A 81 6.61 5.41 -21.35
CA GLY A 81 5.19 5.50 -21.03
C GLY A 81 4.65 4.20 -20.39
N ASP A 82 5.14 3.03 -20.83
CA ASP A 82 4.76 1.74 -20.25
C ASP A 82 5.17 1.63 -18.78
N PHE A 83 6.42 1.97 -18.45
CA PHE A 83 6.91 1.91 -17.08
C PHE A 83 6.15 2.88 -16.17
N GLN A 84 5.90 4.10 -16.65
CA GLN A 84 5.09 5.09 -15.92
C GLN A 84 3.68 4.58 -15.62
N MET A 85 3.04 3.92 -16.59
CA MET A 85 1.72 3.35 -16.37
C MET A 85 1.75 2.15 -15.43
N GLU A 86 2.76 1.30 -15.51
CA GLU A 86 2.94 0.22 -14.53
C GLU A 86 3.04 0.77 -13.10
N CYS A 87 3.86 1.81 -12.90
CA CYS A 87 3.95 2.51 -11.62
C CYS A 87 2.59 3.08 -11.19
N ALA A 88 1.91 3.83 -12.07
CA ALA A 88 0.62 4.43 -11.75
C ALA A 88 -0.43 3.38 -11.37
N TRP A 89 -0.54 2.29 -12.12
CA TRP A 89 -1.48 1.21 -11.83
C TRP A 89 -1.16 0.49 -10.53
N ASN A 90 0.11 0.26 -10.21
CA ASN A 90 0.51 -0.33 -8.94
C ASN A 90 0.22 0.61 -7.76
N THR A 91 0.51 1.90 -7.89
CA THR A 91 0.16 2.91 -6.88
C THR A 91 -1.35 2.96 -6.67
N PHE A 92 -2.14 3.02 -7.74
CA PHE A 92 -3.60 3.09 -7.66
C PHE A 92 -4.21 1.88 -6.98
N LYS A 93 -3.76 0.68 -7.36
CA LYS A 93 -4.16 -0.59 -6.76
C LYS A 93 -3.81 -0.67 -5.27
N ASN A 94 -2.63 -0.19 -4.88
CA ASN A 94 -2.18 -0.27 -3.49
C ASN A 94 -2.82 0.79 -2.60
N TRP A 95 -2.97 2.03 -3.06
CA TRP A 95 -3.48 3.13 -2.25
C TRP A 95 -4.99 3.30 -2.30
N PHE A 96 -5.63 3.00 -3.43
CA PHE A 96 -7.07 3.21 -3.67
C PHE A 96 -7.75 1.92 -4.16
N PRO A 97 -7.70 0.82 -3.39
CA PRO A 97 -8.20 -0.48 -3.85
C PRO A 97 -9.68 -0.45 -4.28
N GLU A 98 -10.57 0.23 -3.54
CA GLU A 98 -11.98 0.34 -3.93
C GLU A 98 -12.17 1.08 -5.27
N SER A 99 -11.46 2.20 -5.43
CA SER A 99 -11.49 2.97 -6.68
C SER A 99 -10.91 2.17 -7.84
N TYR A 100 -9.87 1.37 -7.60
CA TYR A 100 -9.29 0.46 -8.57
C TYR A 100 -10.30 -0.60 -9.01
N GLU A 101 -10.97 -1.29 -8.08
CA GLU A 101 -11.98 -2.29 -8.40
C GLU A 101 -13.15 -1.68 -9.17
N LYS A 102 -13.60 -0.50 -8.75
CA LYS A 102 -14.69 0.24 -9.41
C LYS A 102 -14.29 0.70 -10.81
N PHE A 103 -13.06 1.17 -11.00
CA PHE A 103 -12.57 1.65 -12.29
C PHE A 103 -12.33 0.51 -13.29
N THR A 104 -11.79 -0.62 -12.81
CA THR A 104 -11.43 -1.76 -13.67
C THR A 104 -12.53 -2.80 -13.82
N GLY A 105 -13.53 -2.79 -12.93
CA GLY A 105 -14.53 -3.86 -12.79
C GLY A 105 -13.96 -5.18 -12.26
N LYS A 106 -12.70 -5.21 -11.80
CA LYS A 106 -12.02 -6.41 -11.30
C LYS A 106 -11.97 -6.39 -9.78
N GLN A 107 -12.34 -7.51 -9.16
CA GLN A 107 -12.22 -7.68 -7.71
C GLN A 107 -10.79 -8.10 -7.35
N LEU A 108 -10.18 -7.40 -6.41
CA LEU A 108 -8.85 -7.70 -5.91
C LEU A 108 -8.87 -8.99 -5.08
N GLN A 109 -7.89 -9.82 -5.34
CA GLN A 109 -7.60 -11.01 -4.57
C GLN A 109 -6.62 -10.70 -3.45
N ILE A 110 -6.66 -11.51 -2.40
CA ILE A 110 -5.69 -11.40 -1.30
C ILE A 110 -4.28 -11.66 -1.85
N GLY A 111 -3.38 -10.72 -1.59
CA GLY A 111 -2.02 -10.66 -2.13
C GLY A 111 -1.81 -9.59 -3.20
N GLU A 112 -2.87 -9.02 -3.79
CA GLU A 112 -2.74 -8.13 -4.95
C GLU A 112 -2.57 -6.64 -4.60
N SER A 113 -2.94 -6.22 -3.39
CA SER A 113 -2.84 -4.84 -2.91
C SER A 113 -2.54 -4.81 -1.42
N TYR A 114 -1.56 -4.00 -1.00
CA TYR A 114 -1.17 -3.90 0.41
C TYR A 114 -2.33 -3.41 1.30
N ASN A 115 -2.96 -2.27 0.97
CA ASN A 115 -4.05 -1.71 1.79
C ASN A 115 -5.30 -2.59 1.73
N TYR A 116 -5.59 -3.20 0.58
CA TYR A 116 -6.70 -4.16 0.46
C TYR A 116 -6.48 -5.36 1.38
N ASN A 117 -5.28 -5.93 1.35
CA ASN A 117 -4.91 -7.05 2.21
C ASN A 117 -5.03 -6.68 3.67
N GLU A 118 -4.47 -5.55 4.08
CA GLU A 118 -4.55 -5.09 5.47
C GLU A 118 -6.01 -4.98 5.95
N ARG A 119 -6.89 -4.39 5.12
CA ARG A 119 -8.30 -4.25 5.44
C ARG A 119 -9.06 -5.57 5.46
N ILE A 120 -8.90 -6.40 4.45
CA ILE A 120 -9.59 -7.69 4.35
C ILE A 120 -9.13 -8.63 5.46
N LEU A 121 -7.84 -8.62 5.81
CA LEU A 121 -7.34 -9.28 7.01
C LEU A 121 -8.07 -8.77 8.26
N LYS A 122 -8.08 -7.45 8.50
CA LYS A 122 -8.79 -6.88 9.67
C LYS A 122 -10.25 -7.34 9.77
N LEU A 123 -10.94 -7.53 8.65
CA LEU A 123 -12.34 -7.97 8.61
C LEU A 123 -12.51 -9.50 8.75
N GLN A 124 -11.77 -10.29 7.98
CA GLN A 124 -11.97 -11.75 7.89
C GLN A 124 -11.38 -12.52 9.06
N VAL A 125 -10.28 -12.03 9.63
CA VAL A 125 -9.58 -12.70 10.73
C VAL A 125 -9.72 -11.94 12.05
N ARG A 126 -10.77 -11.10 12.17
CA ARG A 126 -11.06 -10.28 13.35
C ARG A 126 -11.09 -11.10 14.65
N GLU A 127 -11.63 -12.30 14.57
CA GLU A 127 -11.80 -13.24 15.69
C GLU A 127 -10.59 -14.18 15.88
N GLN A 128 -9.57 -14.08 15.03
CA GLN A 128 -8.36 -14.92 15.07
C GLN A 128 -7.17 -14.13 15.63
N PHE A 129 -6.15 -14.84 16.14
CA PHE A 129 -4.92 -14.22 16.59
C PHE A 129 -3.93 -14.08 15.44
N VAL A 130 -3.78 -12.86 14.93
CA VAL A 130 -2.93 -12.54 13.78
C VAL A 130 -1.60 -11.97 14.27
N THR A 131 -0.49 -12.47 13.73
CA THR A 131 0.85 -12.00 14.12
C THR A 131 1.06 -10.53 13.82
N CYS A 132 1.53 -9.80 14.83
CA CYS A 132 1.96 -8.40 14.72
C CYS A 132 3.48 -8.24 14.83
N ALA A 133 4.18 -9.21 15.44
CA ALA A 133 5.64 -9.22 15.51
C ALA A 133 6.18 -10.66 15.51
N ALA A 134 7.42 -10.82 15.04
CA ALA A 134 8.10 -12.11 14.94
C ALA A 134 9.59 -11.97 15.25
N TRP A 135 10.14 -12.95 15.97
CA TRP A 135 11.55 -13.04 16.33
C TRP A 135 12.11 -14.39 15.91
N GLY A 136 13.23 -14.39 15.20
CA GLY A 136 13.88 -15.64 14.79
C GLY A 136 14.74 -16.24 15.91
N ASP A 137 15.33 -17.40 15.62
CA ASP A 137 16.33 -18.10 16.42
C ASP A 137 17.60 -17.28 16.75
N TRP A 138 17.78 -16.12 16.11
CA TRP A 138 18.82 -15.15 16.46
C TRP A 138 18.52 -14.36 17.76
N GLN A 139 17.27 -14.32 18.21
CA GLN A 139 16.88 -13.58 19.41
C GLN A 139 17.13 -14.43 20.67
N ALA A 140 17.77 -13.84 21.67
CA ALA A 140 17.95 -14.49 22.96
C ALA A 140 16.58 -14.90 23.55
N GLY A 141 16.42 -16.20 23.84
CA GLY A 141 15.16 -16.78 24.33
C GLY A 141 14.24 -17.35 23.25
N VAL A 142 14.63 -17.33 21.97
CA VAL A 142 13.99 -18.12 20.91
C VAL A 142 14.86 -19.35 20.59
N PRO A 143 14.35 -20.59 20.74
CA PRO A 143 15.13 -21.79 20.43
C PRO A 143 15.55 -21.88 18.96
N GLU A 144 16.65 -22.60 18.70
CA GLU A 144 17.11 -22.87 17.33
C GLU A 144 16.01 -23.53 16.48
N GLY A 145 15.82 -23.04 15.25
CA GLY A 145 14.79 -23.55 14.35
C GLY A 145 13.35 -23.14 14.70
N MET A 146 13.15 -22.27 15.69
CA MET A 146 11.84 -21.71 16.05
C MET A 146 11.73 -20.22 15.67
N VAL A 147 10.49 -19.74 15.66
CA VAL A 147 10.14 -18.33 15.54
C VAL A 147 9.18 -17.99 16.67
N GLY A 148 9.54 -17.00 17.49
CA GLY A 148 8.63 -16.42 18.47
C GLY A 148 7.65 -15.48 17.78
N LEU A 149 6.36 -15.62 18.08
CA LEU A 149 5.29 -14.86 17.45
C LEU A 149 4.43 -14.18 18.50
N LEU A 150 4.32 -12.86 18.41
CA LEU A 150 3.29 -12.10 19.11
C LEU A 150 2.13 -11.91 18.16
N ALA A 151 0.93 -12.29 18.60
CA ALA A 151 -0.29 -12.16 17.81
C ALA A 151 -1.37 -11.43 18.60
N ARG A 152 -2.16 -10.62 17.91
CA ARG A 152 -3.27 -9.85 18.47
C ARG A 152 -4.57 -10.24 17.78
N ARG A 153 -5.63 -10.37 18.55
CA ARG A 153 -7.00 -10.53 18.04
C ARG A 153 -7.68 -9.17 17.97
N ALA A 154 -8.21 -8.81 16.80
CA ALA A 154 -8.79 -7.48 16.59
C ALA A 154 -10.15 -7.30 17.29
N ALA A 155 -10.88 -8.40 17.57
CA ALA A 155 -12.19 -8.35 18.20
C ALA A 155 -12.20 -7.73 19.60
N ASP A 156 -11.16 -8.01 20.39
CA ASP A 156 -11.05 -7.65 21.81
C ASP A 156 -9.68 -7.12 22.22
N GLY A 157 -8.72 -7.07 21.28
CA GLY A 157 -7.36 -6.61 21.54
C GLY A 157 -6.50 -7.61 22.32
N GLN A 158 -6.98 -8.85 22.54
CA GLN A 158 -6.21 -9.84 23.27
C GLN A 158 -4.91 -10.19 22.53
N GLU A 159 -3.81 -10.26 23.27
CA GLU A 159 -2.51 -10.67 22.77
C GLU A 159 -2.11 -12.04 23.31
N ILE A 160 -1.49 -12.85 22.45
CA ILE A 160 -0.91 -14.14 22.81
C ILE A 160 0.48 -14.28 22.18
N PHE A 161 1.30 -15.13 22.80
CA PHE A 161 2.61 -15.48 22.28
C PHE A 161 2.73 -16.98 22.09
N SER A 162 3.37 -17.39 21.01
CA SER A 162 3.70 -18.79 20.73
C SER A 162 5.08 -18.90 20.09
N LEU A 163 5.75 -20.03 20.32
CA LEU A 163 6.87 -20.47 19.51
C LEU A 163 6.34 -21.41 18.43
N VAL A 164 6.73 -21.19 17.18
CA VAL A 164 6.37 -22.07 16.06
C VAL A 164 7.62 -22.50 15.29
N PRO A 165 7.63 -23.69 14.67
CA PRO A 165 8.74 -24.09 13.81
C PRO A 165 8.99 -23.09 12.67
N LYS A 166 10.26 -22.80 12.40
CA LYS A 166 10.68 -21.89 11.32
C LYS A 166 10.19 -22.34 9.94
N ALA A 167 10.10 -23.64 9.71
CA ALA A 167 9.53 -24.21 8.48
C ALA A 167 8.05 -23.83 8.34
N GLU A 168 7.25 -24.06 9.37
CA GLU A 168 5.83 -23.70 9.39
C GLU A 168 5.62 -22.19 9.23
N TYR A 169 6.39 -21.37 9.95
CA TYR A 169 6.34 -19.92 9.78
C TYR A 169 6.71 -19.50 8.35
N SER A 170 7.68 -20.15 7.71
CA SER A 170 8.09 -19.84 6.34
C SER A 170 7.02 -20.22 5.31
N ASP A 171 6.33 -21.34 5.54
CA ASP A 171 5.25 -21.85 4.70
C ASP A 171 3.98 -21.00 4.75
N ARG A 172 3.87 -20.06 5.72
CA ARG A 172 2.74 -19.13 5.83
C ARG A 172 2.38 -18.46 4.50
N LYS A 173 3.39 -18.16 3.67
CA LYS A 173 3.22 -17.50 2.37
C LYS A 173 2.32 -18.28 1.40
N ASN A 174 2.10 -19.56 1.64
CA ASN A 174 1.29 -20.45 0.80
C ASN A 174 -0.20 -20.47 1.18
N VAL A 175 -0.60 -19.90 2.31
CA VAL A 175 -2.01 -19.75 2.70
C VAL A 175 -2.49 -18.32 2.48
N VAL A 176 -3.80 -18.15 2.28
CA VAL A 176 -4.44 -16.85 1.97
C VAL A 176 -3.97 -15.74 2.92
N VAL A 177 -3.96 -16.02 4.22
CA VAL A 177 -3.56 -15.06 5.25
C VAL A 177 -2.07 -14.71 5.16
N GLY A 178 -1.20 -15.68 4.85
CA GLY A 178 0.23 -15.40 4.70
C GLY A 178 0.67 -14.92 3.32
N LYS A 179 -0.18 -14.96 2.29
CA LYS A 179 0.00 -14.13 1.08
C LYS A 179 -0.05 -12.64 1.41
N ALA A 180 -0.76 -12.26 2.47
CA ALA A 180 -0.73 -10.92 3.04
C ALA A 180 0.40 -10.72 4.08
N GLY A 181 1.35 -11.65 4.16
CA GLY A 181 2.57 -11.55 4.98
C GLY A 181 2.40 -11.98 6.44
N VAL A 182 1.19 -12.29 6.90
CA VAL A 182 0.88 -12.57 8.31
C VAL A 182 0.67 -14.05 8.61
N PHE A 183 0.87 -14.46 9.85
CA PHE A 183 0.60 -15.81 10.36
C PHE A 183 -0.57 -15.77 11.34
N VAL A 184 -1.35 -16.85 11.42
CA VAL A 184 -2.42 -16.98 12.41
C VAL A 184 -2.03 -18.03 13.44
N ILE A 185 -1.97 -17.62 14.70
CA ILE A 185 -1.80 -18.56 15.80
C ILE A 185 -3.15 -19.21 16.07
N ASP A 186 -3.26 -20.49 15.73
CA ASP A 186 -4.35 -21.39 16.14
C ASP A 186 -4.09 -21.93 17.57
N PRO A 187 -4.85 -21.52 18.60
CA PRO A 187 -4.68 -21.99 19.98
C PRO A 187 -4.89 -23.50 20.19
N ALA A 188 -5.54 -24.18 19.24
CA ALA A 188 -5.71 -25.63 19.31
C ALA A 188 -4.48 -26.41 18.81
N LYS A 189 -3.60 -25.75 18.04
CA LYS A 189 -2.40 -26.36 17.46
C LYS A 189 -1.10 -25.82 18.04
N HIS A 190 -1.09 -24.53 18.37
CA HIS A 190 0.09 -23.82 18.83
C HIS A 190 0.03 -23.60 20.34
N GLN A 191 1.11 -23.94 21.02
CA GLN A 191 1.22 -23.78 22.46
C GLN A 191 1.34 -22.31 22.85
N ILE A 192 0.32 -21.78 23.52
CA ILE A 192 0.38 -20.44 24.10
C ILE A 192 1.30 -20.44 25.32
N ILE A 193 2.27 -19.53 25.33
CA ILE A 193 3.20 -19.33 26.44
C ILE A 193 3.14 -17.86 26.93
N PRO A 194 3.61 -17.57 28.15
CA PRO A 194 3.70 -16.19 28.62
C PRO A 194 4.51 -15.31 27.68
N ILE A 195 4.06 -14.07 27.47
CA ILE A 195 4.76 -13.09 26.63
C ILE A 195 6.14 -12.80 27.24
N PRO A 196 7.25 -13.14 26.55
CA PRO A 196 8.59 -12.93 27.07
C PRO A 196 8.94 -11.43 27.10
N GLU A 197 9.93 -11.06 27.92
CA GLU A 197 10.32 -9.66 28.12
C GLU A 197 10.75 -8.96 26.83
N TYR A 198 11.41 -9.66 25.91
CA TYR A 198 11.82 -9.11 24.61
C TYR A 198 10.66 -8.82 23.64
N ALA A 199 9.44 -9.25 23.99
CA ALA A 199 8.23 -9.11 23.18
C ALA A 199 7.16 -8.23 23.83
N LYS A 200 7.50 -7.55 24.94
CA LYS A 200 6.67 -6.52 25.58
C LYS A 200 7.07 -5.13 25.09
#